data_AF-A0A6N8AVR7-F1
#
_entry.id   AF-A0A6N8AVR7-F1
#
_cell.length_a   1.000
_cell.length_b   1.000
_cell.length_c   1.000
_cell.angle_alpha   90.00
_cell.angle_beta   90.00
_cell.angle_gamma   90.00
#
_symmetry.space_group_name_H-M   'P 1'
#
loop_
_entity.id
_entity.type
_entity.pdbx_description
1 polymer ?
#
loop_
_entity_poly.entity_id
_entity_poly.type
_entity_poly.pdbx_seq_one_letter_code
_entity_poly.pdbx_strand_id
1 'polypeptide(L)'
;MWASCRRGSDGSATRAPYGGFSLLELLVVLALISFMTALVAPRLKNTVDAISRSGERADAVRQLERLPLLARREGTPLAVDKGQALSMPGVELPQGWSVQVIDRLQVAANGYCAPALLDVTTPAGNERWMLGTPDCRISDAPP
;
A
#
# COMPACT_ATOMS: atom_id res chain seq x y z
N MET A 1 -37.37 84.20 -10.76
CA MET A 1 -38.45 83.19 -10.66
C MET A 1 -38.06 82.03 -11.56
N TRP A 2 -37.42 80.97 -11.04
CA TRP A 2 -38.04 79.73 -10.52
C TRP A 2 -38.96 79.04 -11.54
N ALA A 3 -38.48 77.93 -12.12
CA ALA A 3 -39.06 76.59 -11.90
C ALA A 3 -38.21 75.54 -12.66
N SER A 4 -37.38 74.82 -11.91
CA SER A 4 -36.69 73.61 -12.37
C SER A 4 -37.71 72.47 -12.44
N CYS A 5 -37.70 71.72 -13.54
CA CYS A 5 -38.60 70.61 -13.78
C CYS A 5 -38.43 69.49 -12.74
N ARG A 6 -39.59 69.00 -12.30
CA ARG A 6 -39.80 67.96 -11.30
C ARG A 6 -39.27 66.61 -11.77
N ARG A 7 -38.55 65.93 -10.88
CA ARG A 7 -38.13 64.52 -11.00
C ARG A 7 -39.35 63.60 -11.06
N GLY A 8 -39.46 62.84 -12.14
CA GLY A 8 -40.50 61.83 -12.34
C GLY A 8 -39.90 60.52 -12.84
N SER A 9 -39.97 59.51 -11.97
CA SER A 9 -39.91 58.06 -12.22
C SER A 9 -38.82 57.51 -13.14
N ASP A 10 -37.78 56.94 -12.53
CA ASP A 10 -37.00 55.87 -13.15
C ASP A 10 -36.70 54.77 -12.13
N GLY A 11 -37.05 53.55 -12.53
CA GLY A 11 -36.45 52.30 -12.05
C GLY A 11 -36.91 51.82 -10.67
N SER A 12 -37.82 50.84 -10.68
CA SER A 12 -37.86 49.82 -9.62
C SER A 12 -36.52 49.08 -9.59
N ALA A 13 -35.54 49.64 -8.89
CA ALA A 13 -34.31 48.94 -8.58
C ALA A 13 -34.65 47.87 -7.53
N THR A 14 -34.96 46.66 -7.98
CA THR A 14 -34.77 45.46 -7.18
C THR A 14 -33.30 45.43 -6.78
N ARG A 15 -33.00 45.96 -5.58
CA ARG A 15 -31.73 45.70 -4.92
C ARG A 15 -31.63 44.19 -4.80
N ALA A 16 -30.73 43.58 -5.56
CA ALA A 16 -30.25 42.26 -5.19
C ALA A 16 -29.77 42.39 -3.74
N PRO A 17 -30.29 41.59 -2.79
CA PRO A 17 -29.75 41.60 -1.45
C PRO A 17 -28.30 41.15 -1.60
N TYR A 18 -27.36 42.07 -1.39
CA TYR A 18 -25.97 41.73 -1.14
C TYR A 18 -25.96 40.98 0.20
N GLY A 19 -26.19 39.67 0.13
CA GLY A 19 -26.08 38.77 1.26
C GLY A 19 -24.61 38.62 1.62
N GLY A 20 -24.15 39.40 2.58
CA GLY A 20 -22.88 39.14 3.23
C GLY A 20 -23.01 37.93 4.15
N PHE A 21 -22.01 37.06 4.14
CA PHE A 21 -21.94 35.94 5.09
C PHE A 21 -21.75 36.49 6.50
N SER A 22 -22.58 36.02 7.44
CA SER A 22 -22.40 36.33 8.86
C SER A 22 -21.11 35.70 9.38
N LEU A 23 -20.45 36.36 10.36
CA LEU A 23 -19.33 35.74 11.08
C LEU A 23 -19.73 34.39 11.69
N LEU A 24 -20.96 34.27 12.19
CA LEU A 24 -21.47 33.02 12.74
C LEU A 24 -21.59 31.95 11.64
N GLU A 25 -22.06 32.33 10.45
CA GLU A 25 -22.24 31.40 9.33
C GLU A 25 -20.90 30.84 8.86
N LEU A 26 -19.88 31.69 8.73
CA LEU A 26 -18.52 31.22 8.42
C LEU A 26 -17.95 30.31 9.51
N LEU A 27 -18.16 30.62 10.79
CA LEU A 27 -17.71 29.75 11.88
C LEU A 27 -18.41 28.39 11.87
N VAL A 28 -19.71 28.35 11.60
CA VAL A 28 -20.47 27.10 11.47
C VAL A 28 -19.96 26.28 10.28
N VAL A 29 -19.74 26.91 9.13
CA VAL A 29 -19.20 26.22 7.94
C VAL A 29 -17.81 25.63 8.23
N LEU A 30 -16.92 26.41 8.86
CA LEU A 30 -15.59 25.91 9.23
C LEU A 30 -15.66 24.76 10.25
N ALA A 31 -16.57 24.83 11.22
CA ALA A 31 -16.79 23.75 12.18
C ALA A 31 -17.30 22.48 11.49
N LEU A 32 -18.25 22.61 10.55
CA LEU A 32 -18.77 21.48 9.78
C LEU A 32 -17.69 20.86 8.88
N ILE A 33 -16.89 21.68 8.19
CA ILE A 33 -15.76 21.20 7.38
C ILE A 33 -14.76 20.46 8.26
N SER A 34 -14.39 21.00 9.42
CA SER A 34 -13.49 20.35 10.38
C SER A 34 -14.02 19.00 10.85
N PHE A 35 -15.32 18.91 11.15
CA PHE A 35 -15.93 17.67 11.57
C PHE A 35 -15.94 16.62 10.43
N MET A 36 -16.24 17.05 9.20
CA MET A 36 -16.19 16.16 8.04
C MET A 36 -14.77 15.69 7.73
N THR A 37 -13.76 16.55 7.80
CA THR A 37 -12.36 16.18 7.53
C THR A 37 -11.83 15.19 8.57
N ALA A 38 -12.21 15.32 9.84
CA ALA A 38 -11.85 14.39 10.90
C ALA A 38 -12.32 12.94 10.61
N LEU A 39 -13.46 12.78 9.94
CA LEU A 39 -13.99 11.45 9.56
C LEU A 39 -13.27 10.85 8.34
N VAL A 40 -12.69 11.67 7.46
CA VAL A 40 -12.01 11.23 6.24
C VAL A 40 -10.57 10.78 6.49
N ALA A 41 -9.86 11.44 7.41
CA ALA A 41 -8.46 11.13 7.75
C ALA A 41 -8.15 9.63 8.02
N PRO A 42 -8.93 8.88 8.83
CA PRO A 42 -8.63 7.47 9.10
C PRO A 42 -8.79 6.57 7.85
N ARG A 43 -9.67 6.93 6.91
CA ARG A 43 -9.89 6.14 5.68
C ARG A 43 -8.71 6.21 4.72
N LEU A 44 -8.09 7.39 4.61
CA LEU A 44 -6.88 7.57 3.79
C LEU A 44 -5.72 6.73 4.33
N LYS A 45 -5.50 6.76 5.65
CA LYS A 45 -4.44 6.00 6.31
C LYS A 45 -4.58 4.50 6.06
N ASN A 46 -5.78 3.96 6.26
CA ASN A 46 -6.06 2.54 6.04
C ASN A 46 -5.82 2.10 4.58
N THR A 47 -6.02 2.99 3.61
CA THR A 47 -5.80 2.71 2.19
C THR A 47 -4.32 2.66 1.87
N VAL A 48 -3.53 3.61 2.39
CA VAL A 48 -2.06 3.60 2.25
C VAL A 48 -1.46 2.37 2.90
N ASP A 49 -1.91 2.01 4.11
CA ASP A 49 -1.44 0.82 4.83
C ASP A 49 -1.84 -0.49 4.11
N ALA A 50 -2.99 -0.50 3.41
CA ALA A 50 -3.37 -1.65 2.60
C ALA A 50 -2.48 -1.78 1.35
N ILE A 51 -2.18 -0.66 0.69
CA ILE A 51 -1.30 -0.63 -0.49
C ILE A 51 0.12 -1.05 -0.09
N SER A 52 0.69 -0.49 0.98
CA SER A 52 2.04 -0.85 1.43
C SER A 52 2.18 -2.33 1.74
N ARG A 53 1.22 -2.91 2.49
CA ARG A 53 1.21 -4.35 2.80
C ARG A 53 1.14 -5.22 1.55
N SER A 54 0.29 -4.85 0.58
CA SER A 54 0.20 -5.58 -0.69
C SER A 54 1.50 -5.50 -1.51
N GLY A 55 2.17 -4.35 -1.47
CA GLY A 55 3.46 -4.12 -2.09
C GLY A 55 4.57 -4.96 -1.45
N GLU A 56 4.70 -4.91 -0.12
CA GLU A 56 5.70 -5.67 0.63
C GLU A 56 5.61 -7.17 0.38
N ARG A 57 4.38 -7.74 0.39
CA ARG A 57 4.17 -9.15 0.05
C ARG A 57 4.64 -9.44 -1.37
N ALA A 58 4.22 -8.62 -2.33
CA ALA A 58 4.61 -8.82 -3.73
C ALA A 58 6.13 -8.69 -3.91
N ASP A 59 6.78 -7.82 -3.15
CA ASP A 59 8.23 -7.63 -3.17
C ASP A 59 8.95 -8.86 -2.61
N ALA A 60 8.52 -9.38 -1.46
CA ALA A 60 9.05 -10.61 -0.88
C ALA A 60 8.88 -11.80 -1.84
N VAL A 61 7.70 -11.94 -2.47
CA VAL A 61 7.46 -12.99 -3.46
C VAL A 61 8.43 -12.86 -4.65
N ARG A 62 8.57 -11.66 -5.22
CA ARG A 62 9.49 -11.41 -6.34
C ARG A 62 10.95 -11.69 -5.97
N GLN A 63 11.36 -11.49 -4.71
CA GLN A 63 12.71 -11.77 -4.25
C GLN A 63 12.99 -13.28 -4.17
N LEU A 64 12.02 -14.05 -3.68
CA LEU A 64 12.12 -15.50 -3.58
C LEU A 64 12.03 -16.18 -4.96
N GLU A 65 11.19 -15.69 -5.86
CA GLU A 65 11.09 -16.21 -7.24
C GLU A 65 12.34 -15.90 -8.09
N ARG A 66 13.28 -15.08 -7.59
CA ARG A 66 14.59 -14.84 -8.23
C ARG A 66 15.66 -15.85 -7.83
N LEU A 67 15.43 -16.73 -6.87
CA LEU A 67 16.41 -17.75 -6.46
C LEU A 67 16.96 -18.57 -7.64
N PRO A 68 16.15 -19.01 -8.62
CA PRO A 68 16.65 -19.67 -9.83
C PRO A 68 17.64 -18.84 -10.63
N LEU A 69 17.39 -17.52 -10.73
CA LEU A 69 18.26 -16.60 -11.47
C LEU A 69 19.59 -16.41 -10.73
N LEU A 70 19.57 -16.33 -9.40
CA LEU A 70 20.77 -16.21 -8.58
C LEU A 70 21.65 -17.46 -8.73
N ALA A 71 21.08 -18.66 -8.58
CA ALA A 71 21.80 -19.93 -8.76
C ALA A 71 22.45 -20.05 -10.15
N ARG A 72 21.75 -19.63 -11.20
CA ARG A 72 22.28 -19.60 -12.58
C ARG A 72 23.41 -18.60 -12.78
N ARG A 73 23.27 -17.39 -12.21
CA ARG A 73 24.27 -16.32 -12.37
C ARG A 73 25.57 -16.66 -11.65
N GLU A 74 25.48 -17.28 -10.49
CA GLU A 74 26.65 -17.69 -9.71
C GLU A 74 27.24 -19.04 -10.18
N GLY A 75 26.45 -19.85 -10.89
CA GLY A 75 26.85 -21.17 -11.35
C GLY A 75 26.96 -22.20 -10.20
N THR A 76 26.41 -21.86 -9.03
CA THR A 76 26.46 -22.67 -7.81
C THR A 76 25.04 -23.05 -7.38
N PRO A 77 24.84 -24.26 -6.83
CA PRO A 77 23.56 -24.62 -6.24
C PRO A 77 23.33 -23.84 -4.94
N LEU A 78 22.10 -23.37 -4.73
CA LEU A 78 21.66 -22.79 -3.47
C LEU A 78 21.02 -23.88 -2.63
N ALA A 79 21.47 -24.03 -1.39
CA ALA A 79 20.92 -24.97 -0.44
C ALA A 79 20.76 -24.31 0.93
N VAL A 80 19.57 -24.43 1.51
CA VAL A 80 19.30 -23.97 2.89
C VAL A 80 18.61 -25.11 3.63
N ASP A 81 19.18 -25.49 4.76
CA ASP A 81 18.71 -26.61 5.55
C ASP A 81 17.50 -26.23 6.40
N LYS A 82 16.82 -27.27 6.89
CA LYS A 82 15.68 -27.16 7.81
C LYS A 82 15.93 -26.20 8.97
N GLY A 83 14.95 -25.35 9.24
CA GLY A 83 14.93 -24.41 10.36
C GLY A 83 15.88 -23.22 10.19
N GLN A 84 16.62 -23.14 9.08
CA GLN A 84 17.47 -21.99 8.82
C GLN A 84 16.67 -20.85 8.20
N ALA A 85 17.03 -19.64 8.61
CA ALA A 85 16.53 -18.43 8.00
C ALA A 85 17.09 -18.30 6.59
N LEU A 86 16.24 -17.91 5.64
CA LEU A 86 16.66 -17.59 4.30
C LEU A 86 17.34 -16.21 4.31
N SER A 87 18.67 -16.23 4.40
CA SER A 87 19.50 -15.03 4.37
C SER A 87 20.70 -15.31 3.48
N MET A 88 20.60 -14.88 2.22
CA MET A 88 21.66 -15.05 1.23
C MET A 88 21.84 -13.77 0.42
N PRO A 89 23.05 -13.52 -0.12
CA PRO A 89 23.30 -12.37 -0.97
C PRO A 89 22.31 -12.32 -2.15
N GLY A 90 21.76 -11.14 -2.44
CA GLY A 90 20.81 -10.95 -3.54
C GLY A 90 19.33 -11.23 -3.20
N VAL A 91 19.04 -11.70 -1.98
CA VAL A 91 17.66 -11.80 -1.46
C VAL A 91 17.48 -10.76 -0.36
N GLU A 92 16.76 -9.69 -0.67
CA GLU A 92 16.45 -8.61 0.28
C GLU A 92 14.97 -8.63 0.63
N LEU A 93 14.65 -9.03 1.86
CA LEU A 93 13.28 -9.05 2.36
C LEU A 93 12.89 -7.66 2.92
N PRO A 94 11.60 -7.28 2.87
CA PRO A 94 11.12 -6.04 3.47
C PRO A 94 11.34 -6.00 4.99
N GLN A 95 11.28 -4.81 5.58
CA GLN A 95 11.53 -4.64 7.00
C GLN A 95 10.52 -5.41 7.87
N GLY A 96 11.02 -6.19 8.83
CA GLY A 96 10.18 -7.01 9.71
C GLY A 96 9.71 -8.33 9.09
N TRP A 97 10.13 -8.63 7.86
CA TRP A 97 9.89 -9.93 7.24
C TRP A 97 11.05 -10.87 7.51
N SER A 98 10.74 -12.12 7.80
CA SER A 98 11.73 -13.20 7.83
C SER A 98 11.12 -14.47 7.26
N VAL A 99 11.96 -15.28 6.62
CA VAL A 99 11.56 -16.53 5.97
C VAL A 99 12.43 -17.64 6.54
N GLN A 100 11.81 -18.72 6.99
CA GLN A 100 12.49 -19.92 7.48
C GLN A 100 12.10 -21.12 6.62
N VAL A 101 13.06 -21.97 6.31
CA VAL A 101 12.83 -23.19 5.53
C VAL A 101 12.34 -24.30 6.46
N ILE A 102 11.15 -24.86 6.21
CA ILE A 102 10.57 -25.91 7.07
C ILE A 102 11.20 -27.28 6.80
N ASP A 103 11.57 -27.54 5.55
CA ASP A 103 12.11 -28.80 5.06
C ASP A 103 13.55 -28.64 4.57
N ARG A 104 13.75 -28.37 3.28
CA ARG A 104 15.03 -28.04 2.70
C ARG A 104 14.79 -27.31 1.40
N LEU A 105 15.41 -26.15 1.26
CA LEU A 105 15.44 -25.42 0.01
C LEU A 105 16.59 -25.96 -0.83
N GLN A 106 16.30 -26.35 -2.07
CA GLN A 106 17.33 -26.66 -3.06
C GLN A 106 17.00 -26.01 -4.39
N VAL A 107 17.95 -25.21 -4.87
CA VAL A 107 17.94 -24.66 -6.22
C VAL A 107 19.24 -25.07 -6.89
N ALA A 108 19.15 -25.90 -7.93
CA ALA A 108 20.32 -26.36 -8.65
C ALA A 108 21.00 -25.21 -9.41
N ALA A 109 22.28 -25.35 -9.74
CA ALA A 109 23.05 -24.33 -10.48
C ALA A 109 22.45 -23.98 -11.87
N ASN A 110 21.66 -24.88 -12.46
CA ASN A 110 20.90 -24.61 -13.68
C ASN A 110 19.58 -23.86 -13.43
N GLY A 111 19.32 -23.44 -12.20
CA GLY A 111 18.11 -22.77 -11.73
C GLY A 111 16.87 -23.67 -11.61
N TYR A 112 17.03 -25.00 -11.57
CA TYR A 112 15.92 -25.88 -11.23
C TYR A 112 15.61 -25.77 -9.73
N CYS A 113 14.38 -25.40 -9.39
CA CYS A 113 13.90 -25.32 -8.03
C CYS A 113 13.19 -26.61 -7.62
N ALA A 114 13.66 -27.24 -6.54
CA ALA A 114 12.93 -28.31 -5.88
C ALA A 114 11.77 -27.71 -5.04
N PRO A 115 10.68 -28.47 -4.80
CA PRO A 115 9.61 -27.97 -3.96
C PRO A 115 10.11 -27.84 -2.51
N ALA A 116 9.71 -26.76 -1.84
CA ALA A 116 10.08 -26.51 -0.45
C ALA A 116 8.98 -25.72 0.26
N LEU A 117 8.85 -25.95 1.57
CA LEU A 117 7.91 -25.26 2.43
C LEU A 117 8.63 -24.19 3.25
N LEU A 118 8.02 -23.01 3.32
CA LEU A 118 8.55 -21.85 4.00
C LEU A 118 7.57 -21.38 5.09
N ASP A 119 8.10 -21.09 6.28
CA ASP A 119 7.41 -20.30 7.29
C ASP A 119 7.83 -18.84 7.12
N VAL A 120 6.86 -17.96 6.87
CA VAL A 120 7.07 -16.53 6.62
C VAL A 120 6.50 -15.75 7.79
N THR A 121 7.37 -15.05 8.51
CA THR A 121 6.98 -14.14 9.57
C THR A 121 6.87 -12.74 8.98
N THR A 122 5.70 -12.13 9.06
CA THR A 122 5.43 -10.76 8.64
C THR A 122 5.04 -9.90 9.84
N PRO A 123 5.05 -8.55 9.72
CA PRO A 123 4.51 -7.69 10.78
C PRO A 123 3.03 -7.92 11.10
N ALA A 124 2.27 -8.54 10.18
CA ALA A 124 0.85 -8.84 10.37
C ALA A 124 0.60 -10.23 11.00
N GLY A 125 1.58 -11.12 10.97
CA GLY A 125 1.46 -12.49 11.46
C GLY A 125 2.31 -13.49 10.67
N ASN A 126 2.13 -14.77 10.97
CA ASN A 126 2.85 -15.86 10.35
C ASN A 126 2.02 -16.50 9.24
N GLU A 127 2.68 -16.82 8.14
CA GLU A 127 2.09 -17.46 6.97
C GLU A 127 2.96 -18.62 6.52
N ARG A 128 2.37 -19.56 5.78
CA ARG A 128 3.11 -20.66 5.14
C ARG A 128 3.03 -20.56 3.64
N TRP A 129 4.18 -20.59 3.00
CA TRP A 129 4.30 -20.56 1.55
C TRP A 129 4.95 -21.84 1.05
N MET A 130 4.57 -22.23 -0.16
CA MET A 130 5.16 -23.35 -0.88
C MET A 130 5.85 -22.82 -2.13
N LEU A 131 7.12 -23.18 -2.28
CA LEU A 131 7.90 -23.01 -3.50
C LEU A 131 7.55 -24.16 -4.46
N GLY A 132 7.04 -23.81 -5.62
CA GLY A 132 6.71 -24.74 -6.68
C GLY A 132 7.90 -25.05 -7.60
N THR A 133 7.92 -26.26 -8.13
CA THR A 133 8.78 -26.63 -9.25
C THR A 133 8.23 -26.06 -10.55
N PRO A 134 9.07 -25.71 -11.56
CA PRO A 134 10.55 -25.78 -11.55
C PRO A 134 11.22 -24.44 -11.24
N ASP A 135 10.45 -23.38 -11.02
CA ASP A 135 10.88 -21.97 -11.06
C ASP A 135 10.73 -21.24 -9.72
N CYS A 136 10.56 -21.98 -8.62
CA CYS A 136 10.34 -21.41 -7.28
C CYS A 136 9.09 -20.52 -7.20
N ARG A 137 8.09 -20.74 -8.07
CA ARG A 137 6.82 -20.00 -8.01
C ARG A 137 6.19 -20.14 -6.64
N ILE A 138 5.72 -19.03 -6.07
CA ILE A 138 5.14 -19.06 -4.74
C ILE A 138 3.63 -19.31 -4.80
N SER A 139 3.16 -20.18 -3.90
CA SER A 139 1.75 -20.41 -3.61
C SER A 139 1.54 -20.47 -2.11
N ASP A 140 0.33 -20.19 -1.65
CA ASP A 140 -0.03 -20.43 -0.26
C ASP A 140 0.03 -21.94 0.02
N ALA A 141 0.65 -22.33 1.14
CA ALA A 141 0.73 -23.73 1.49
C ALA A 141 -0.66 -24.28 1.84
N PRO A 142 -0.95 -25.55 1.50
CA PRO A 142 -2.16 -26.22 1.97
C PRO A 142 -2.23 -26.23 3.52
N PRO A 143 -3.43 -26.19 4.11
CA PRO A 143 -3.62 -26.27 5.55
C PRO A 143 -3.18 -27.61 6.15
#